data_AF-A0A353RJE6-F1
#
_entry.id   AF-A0A353RJE6-F1
#
_cell.length_a   1.000
_cell.length_b   1.000
_cell.length_c   1.000
_cell.angle_alpha   90.00
_cell.angle_beta   90.00
_cell.angle_gamma   90.00
#
_symmetry.space_group_name_H-M   'P 1'
#
loop_
_entity.id
_entity.type
_entity.pdbx_description
1 polymer ?
#
loop_
_entity_poly.entity_id
_entity_poly.type
_entity_poly.pdbx_seq_one_letter_code
_entity_poly.pdbx_strand_id
1 'polypeptide(L)'
;YRNYYVKDGKKYAHTIDPHTGYPSQQDILGATVIADDCMTADAYATAFMAMGKQKSIELAKEIPGLYYYFIYEKEDGTFGIEYSEGFEQFFHPFDSM
;
A
#
# COMPACT_ATOMS: atom_id res chain seq x y z
N TYR A 1 -1.12 9.72 17.10
CA TYR A 1 -2.10 10.79 17.37
C TYR A 1 -2.27 11.60 16.10
N ARG A 2 -3.32 11.35 15.30
CA ARG A 2 -3.53 11.97 13.98
C ARG A 2 -4.69 12.97 14.12
N ASN A 3 -4.38 14.26 14.06
CA ASN A 3 -5.37 15.34 14.17
C ASN A 3 -6.21 15.39 12.88
N TYR A 4 -7.50 15.06 12.96
CA TYR A 4 -8.46 15.34 11.91
C TYR A 4 -9.29 16.56 12.31
N TYR A 5 -9.15 17.64 11.53
CA TYR A 5 -9.97 18.84 11.67
C TYR A 5 -11.24 18.63 10.85
N VAL A 6 -12.37 18.45 11.53
CA VAL A 6 -13.71 18.42 10.91
C VAL A 6 -14.27 19.84 10.94
N LYS A 7 -14.49 20.44 9.78
CA LYS A 7 -15.25 21.69 9.66
C LYS A 7 -16.38 21.47 8.65
N ASP A 8 -17.61 21.75 9.09
CA ASP A 8 -18.85 21.84 8.29
C ASP A 8 -19.37 20.58 7.59
N GLY A 9 -19.28 19.41 8.25
CA GLY A 9 -20.23 18.31 8.02
C GLY A 9 -20.27 17.68 6.61
N LYS A 10 -19.37 18.07 5.70
CA LYS A 10 -19.26 17.51 4.34
C LYS A 10 -17.79 17.32 3.95
N LYS A 11 -17.39 16.05 3.82
CA LYS A 11 -16.14 15.61 3.18
C LYS A 11 -16.24 15.95 1.69
N TYR A 12 -15.69 17.08 1.28
CA TYR A 12 -15.46 17.39 -0.13
C TYR A 12 -14.02 17.00 -0.47
N ALA A 13 -13.83 15.81 -1.04
CA ALA A 13 -12.58 15.41 -1.69
C ALA A 13 -12.47 16.15 -3.03
N HIS A 14 -12.00 17.39 -3.01
CA HIS A 14 -11.90 18.25 -4.20
C HIS A 14 -10.55 18.11 -4.92
N THR A 15 -10.06 16.89 -5.10
CA THR A 15 -8.96 16.63 -6.04
C THR A 15 -9.10 15.21 -6.57
N ILE A 16 -9.97 15.08 -7.57
CA ILE A 16 -10.10 13.91 -8.42
C ILE A 16 -9.21 14.17 -9.63
N ASP A 17 -8.26 13.27 -9.90
CA ASP A 17 -7.52 13.27 -11.16
C ASP A 17 -8.51 13.01 -12.32
N PRO A 18 -8.74 13.94 -13.25
CA PRO A 18 -9.74 13.80 -14.29
C PRO A 18 -9.41 12.73 -15.34
N HIS A 19 -8.20 12.14 -15.32
CA HIS A 19 -7.85 11.03 -16.21
C HIS A 19 -8.15 9.65 -15.63
N THR A 20 -8.22 9.49 -14.31
CA THR A 20 -8.38 8.18 -13.66
C THR A 20 -9.53 8.11 -12.65
N GLY A 21 -10.00 9.26 -12.12
CA GLY A 21 -11.08 9.30 -11.14
C GLY A 21 -10.62 9.24 -9.67
N TYR A 22 -9.33 9.00 -9.41
CA TYR A 22 -8.86 8.67 -8.06
C TYR A 22 -8.25 9.88 -7.31
N PRO A 23 -8.43 9.95 -5.97
CA PRO A 23 -7.76 10.93 -5.12
C PRO A 23 -6.25 10.66 -5.03
N SER A 24 -5.49 11.72 -4.77
CA SER A 24 -4.02 11.72 -4.81
C SER A 24 -3.34 10.79 -3.79
N GLN A 25 -2.90 9.62 -4.27
CA GLN A 25 -1.59 8.96 -4.08
C GLN A 25 -1.06 8.64 -2.67
N GLN A 26 -1.87 8.55 -1.61
CA GLN A 26 -1.45 7.95 -0.33
C GLN A 26 -2.47 6.95 0.22
N ASP A 27 -2.83 5.98 -0.62
CA ASP A 27 -3.90 5.02 -0.29
C ASP A 27 -3.39 3.81 0.49
N ILE A 28 -2.06 3.62 0.58
CA ILE A 28 -1.48 2.50 1.33
C ILE A 28 -1.65 2.77 2.82
N LEU A 29 -2.41 1.90 3.49
CA LEU A 29 -2.61 1.87 4.93
C LEU A 29 -1.52 1.07 5.64
N GLY A 30 -0.95 0.08 4.96
CA GLY A 30 0.18 -0.71 5.44
C GLY A 30 0.96 -1.35 4.31
N ALA A 31 2.28 -1.37 4.45
CA ALA A 31 3.21 -2.03 3.55
C ALA A 31 4.06 -3.03 4.32
N THR A 32 3.96 -4.30 3.92
CA THR A 32 4.84 -5.38 4.35
C THR A 32 5.79 -5.67 3.19
N VAL A 33 7.09 -5.77 3.48
CA VAL A 33 8.12 -6.04 2.48
C VAL A 33 8.99 -7.20 2.95
N ILE A 34 9.28 -8.12 2.04
CA ILE A 34 10.26 -9.19 2.23
C ILE A 34 11.42 -8.93 1.26
N ALA A 35 12.64 -8.99 1.80
CA ALA A 35 13.89 -8.84 1.07
C ALA A 35 14.96 -9.74 1.71
N ASP A 36 16.13 -9.83 1.08
CA ASP A 36 17.25 -10.63 1.58
C ASP A 36 17.78 -10.15 2.95
N ASP A 37 17.58 -8.88 3.27
CA ASP A 37 17.98 -8.30 4.54
C ASP A 37 16.94 -7.30 5.09
N CYS A 38 16.99 -7.14 6.42
CA CYS A 38 16.03 -6.31 7.16
C CYS A 38 16.13 -4.81 6.80
N MET A 39 17.35 -4.31 6.52
CA MET A 39 17.55 -2.90 6.21
C MET A 39 16.92 -2.54 4.85
N THR A 40 17.10 -3.42 3.86
CA THR A 40 16.48 -3.28 2.55
C THR A 40 14.95 -3.33 2.66
N ALA A 41 14.42 -4.30 3.40
CA ALA A 41 12.97 -4.42 3.61
C ALA A 41 12.36 -3.17 4.27
N ASP A 42 12.98 -2.65 5.34
CA ASP A 42 12.53 -1.45 6.05
C ASP A 42 12.59 -0.18 5.20
N ALA A 43 13.69 -0.03 4.45
CA ALA A 43 13.88 1.10 3.53
C ALA A 43 12.78 1.12 2.45
N TYR A 44 12.49 -0.03 1.83
CA TYR A 44 11.45 -0.12 0.82
C TYR A 44 10.04 -0.02 1.40
N ALA A 45 9.77 -0.57 2.58
CA ALA A 45 8.47 -0.39 3.23
C ALA A 45 8.18 1.11 3.47
N THR A 46 9.17 1.85 3.96
CA THR A 46 9.06 3.30 4.15
C THR A 46 8.91 4.04 2.82
N ALA A 47 9.72 3.69 1.81
CA ALA A 47 9.64 4.31 0.50
C ALA A 47 8.27 4.07 -0.16
N PHE A 48 7.74 2.85 -0.08
CA PHE A 48 6.45 2.49 -0.67
C PHE A 48 5.28 3.26 -0.03
N MET A 49 5.30 3.40 1.30
CA MET A 49 4.33 4.25 2.00
C MET A 49 4.39 5.72 1.54
N ALA A 50 5.57 6.23 1.20
CA ALA A 50 5.75 7.62 0.72
C ALA A 50 5.41 7.81 -0.77
N MET A 51 5.70 6.82 -1.61
CA MET A 51 5.49 6.89 -3.06
C MET A 51 4.07 6.57 -3.50
N GLY A 52 3.33 5.82 -2.68
CA GLY A 52 1.98 5.36 -2.99
C GLY A 52 1.94 4.08 -3.82
N LYS A 53 0.77 3.45 -3.87
CA LYS A 53 0.57 2.06 -4.36
C LYS A 53 1.14 1.83 -5.76
N GLN A 54 0.75 2.65 -6.74
CA GLN A 54 1.04 2.36 -8.14
C GLN A 54 2.53 2.46 -8.47
N LYS A 55 3.20 3.54 -8.03
CA LYS A 55 4.65 3.70 -8.18
C LYS A 55 5.43 2.61 -7.45
N SER A 56 4.93 2.18 -6.29
CA SER A 56 5.55 1.10 -5.51
C SER A 56 5.51 -0.23 -6.26
N ILE A 57 4.37 -0.56 -6.89
CA ILE A 57 4.21 -1.78 -7.71
C ILE A 57 5.15 -1.74 -8.91
N GLU A 58 5.25 -0.60 -9.60
CA GLU A 58 6.15 -0.44 -10.75
C GLU A 58 7.62 -0.60 -10.34
N LEU A 59 8.04 0.06 -9.26
CA LEU A 59 9.41 -0.05 -8.75
C LEU A 59 9.74 -1.47 -8.28
N ALA A 60 8.82 -2.13 -7.57
CA ALA A 60 9.06 -3.48 -7.06
C ALA A 60 9.31 -4.50 -8.17
N LYS A 61 8.69 -4.33 -9.36
CA LYS A 61 8.93 -5.20 -10.53
C LYS A 61 10.36 -5.12 -11.07
N GLU A 62 11.07 -4.02 -10.80
CA GLU A 62 12.45 -3.81 -11.26
C GLU A 62 13.49 -4.38 -10.31
N ILE A 63 13.07 -4.86 -9.12
CA ILE A 63 13.98 -5.29 -8.05
C ILE A 63 13.78 -6.79 -7.79
N PRO A 64 14.67 -7.65 -8.33
CA PRO A 64 14.61 -9.09 -8.09
C PRO A 64 14.74 -9.41 -6.60
N GLY A 65 13.95 -10.38 -6.13
CA GLY A 65 13.98 -10.83 -4.73
C GLY A 65 13.25 -9.92 -3.74
N LEU A 66 12.62 -8.84 -4.22
CA LEU A 66 11.76 -7.98 -3.40
C LEU A 66 10.30 -8.41 -3.54
N TYR A 67 9.68 -8.76 -2.41
CA TYR A 67 8.26 -9.08 -2.35
C TYR A 67 7.54 -8.05 -1.49
N TYR A 68 6.31 -7.71 -1.86
CA TYR A 68 5.49 -6.76 -1.12
C TYR A 68 4.08 -7.29 -0.85
N TYR A 69 3.46 -6.80 0.21
CA TYR A 69 2.05 -6.94 0.51
C TYR A 69 1.54 -5.59 1.02
N PHE A 70 0.59 -5.01 0.28
CA PHE A 70 -0.04 -3.74 0.57
C PHE A 70 -1.48 -3.94 1.02
N ILE A 71 -1.85 -3.20 2.05
CA ILE A 71 -3.24 -2.97 2.44
C ILE A 71 -3.54 -1.52 2.10
N TYR A 72 -4.63 -1.26 1.38
CA TYR A 72 -4.99 0.09 0.96
C TYR A 72 -6.50 0.35 1.10
N GLU A 73 -6.88 1.62 1.23
CA GLU A 73 -8.29 2.04 1.22
C GLU A 73 -8.76 2.22 -0.23
N LYS A 74 -9.94 1.68 -0.55
CA LYS A 74 -10.63 1.91 -1.83
C LYS A 74 -11.56 3.12 -1.72
N GLU A 75 -12.01 3.63 -2.86
CA GLU A 75 -12.90 4.80 -2.93
C GLU A 75 -14.24 4.60 -2.21
N ASP A 76 -14.71 3.36 -2.12
CA ASP A 76 -15.95 2.99 -1.41
C ASP A 76 -15.77 2.87 0.12
N GLY A 77 -14.56 3.16 0.63
CA GLY A 77 -14.20 3.03 2.05
C GLY A 77 -13.93 1.59 2.50
N THR A 78 -13.94 0.62 1.58
CA THR A 78 -13.51 -0.75 1.87
C THR A 78 -12.00 -0.89 1.75
N PHE A 79 -11.43 -1.97 2.30
CA PHE A 79 -10.00 -2.25 2.17
C PHE A 79 -9.73 -3.19 0.99
N GLY A 80 -8.67 -2.87 0.26
CA GLY A 80 -8.07 -3.73 -0.76
C GLY A 80 -6.74 -4.30 -0.27
N ILE A 81 -6.39 -5.45 -0.82
CA ILE A 81 -5.07 -6.06 -0.67
C ILE A 81 -4.45 -6.21 -2.05
N GLU A 82 -3.13 -6.04 -2.13
CA GLU A 82 -2.34 -6.26 -3.34
C GLU A 82 -0.98 -6.80 -2.89
N TYR A 83 -0.45 -7.82 -3.55
CA TYR A 83 0.87 -8.35 -3.23
C TYR A 83 1.61 -8.75 -4.50
N SER A 84 2.94 -8.80 -4.43
CA SER A 84 3.80 -9.22 -5.54
C SER A 84 3.57 -10.70 -5.88
N GLU A 85 3.78 -11.07 -7.15
CA GLU A 85 3.79 -12.47 -7.55
C GLU A 85 4.79 -13.29 -6.71
N GLY A 86 4.34 -14.45 -6.21
CA GLY A 86 5.15 -15.32 -5.37
C GLY A 86 5.22 -14.89 -3.91
N PHE A 87 4.52 -13.83 -3.49
CA PHE A 87 4.38 -13.50 -2.07
C PHE A 87 3.64 -14.63 -1.32
N GLU A 88 2.78 -15.39 -2.00
CA GLU A 88 1.96 -16.45 -1.43
C GLU A 88 2.77 -17.56 -0.78
N GLN A 89 4.03 -17.74 -1.19
CA GLN A 89 4.94 -18.71 -0.56
C GLN A 89 5.22 -18.39 0.92
N PHE A 90 5.00 -17.14 1.34
CA PHE A 90 5.14 -16.69 2.74
C PHE A 90 3.84 -16.80 3.53
N PHE A 91 2.72 -17.14 2.89
CA PHE A 91 1.50 -17.46 3.63
C PHE A 91 1.67 -18.85 4.24
N HIS A 92 1.79 -18.89 5.57
CA HIS A 92 1.67 -20.14 6.28
C HIS A 92 0.20 -20.59 6.28
N PRO A 93 -0.14 -21.78 5.78
CA PRO A 93 -1.46 -22.34 5.98
C PRO A 93 -1.69 -22.50 7.49
N PHE A 94 -2.73 -21.85 8.01
CA PHE A 94 -3.27 -22.10 9.34
C PHE A 94 -3.99 -23.46 9.33
N ASP A 95 -3.26 -24.55 9.16
CA ASP A 95 -3.80 -25.92 9.28
C ASP A 95 -2.87 -26.72 10.19
N SER A 96 -3.11 -26.63 11.51
CA SER A 96 -2.92 -27.67 12.55
C SER A 96 -2.92 -27.07 13.96
N MET A 97 -4.11 -26.89 14.54
CA MET A 97 -4.38 -27.07 15.97
C MET A 97 -5.71 -27.79 16.14
#